data_AF-A0A2A2HFM3-F1
#
_entry.id   AF-A0A2A2HFM3-F1
#
_cell.length_a   1.000
_cell.length_b   1.000
_cell.length_c   1.000
_cell.angle_alpha   90.00
_cell.angle_beta   90.00
_cell.angle_gamma   90.00
#
_symmetry.space_group_name_H-M   'P 1'
#
loop_
_entity.id
_entity.type
_entity.pdbx_description
1 polymer ?
#
loop_
_entity_poly.entity_id
_entity_poly.type
_entity_poly.pdbx_seq_one_letter_code
_entity_poly.pdbx_strand_id
1 'polypeptide(L)'
;MTNVTYADFQSEDKAHSLPITENGFTQWNNNLKEALLRAPITFRQYKIFDAIHRITIGWGKDYDRITDMQLSEMTGIHRTH
;
A
#
# COMPACT_ATOMS: atom_id res chain seq x y z
N MET A 1 43.70 15.53 -13.55
CA MET A 1 43.00 14.36 -12.98
C MET A 1 41.80 14.88 -12.22
N THR A 2 40.59 14.61 -12.72
CA THR A 2 39.32 15.14 -12.18
C THR A 2 38.84 14.22 -11.06
N ASN A 3 38.86 14.69 -9.81
CA ASN A 3 38.29 13.96 -8.68
C ASN A 3 36.76 14.09 -8.73
N VAL A 4 36.10 13.02 -9.18
CA VAL A 4 34.66 12.87 -8.99
C VAL A 4 34.46 12.29 -7.59
N THR A 5 33.94 13.10 -6.68
CA THR A 5 33.52 12.66 -5.35
C THR A 5 32.18 11.94 -5.47
N TYR A 6 32.17 10.64 -5.19
CA TYR A 6 30.92 9.91 -4.99
C TYR A 6 30.29 10.41 -3.69
N ALA A 7 29.05 10.90 -3.76
CA ALA A 7 28.26 11.15 -2.57
C ALA A 7 27.79 9.79 -2.04
N ASP A 8 28.38 9.32 -0.95
CA ASP A 8 27.89 8.15 -0.23
C ASP A 8 26.57 8.52 0.45
N PHE A 9 25.46 8.14 -0.21
CA PHE A 9 24.15 8.17 0.42
C PHE A 9 24.03 6.91 1.28
N GLN A 10 24.48 6.99 2.52
CA GLN A 10 24.22 5.96 3.51
C GLN A 10 22.71 5.89 3.74
N SER A 11 22.02 4.94 3.09
CA SER A 11 20.67 4.57 3.49
C SER A 11 20.80 3.82 4.81
N GLU A 12 20.61 4.53 5.93
CA GLU A 12 20.40 3.84 7.18
C GLU A 12 19.11 3.04 7.04
N ASP A 13 19.22 1.71 6.92
CA ASP A 13 18.14 0.76 7.12
C ASP A 13 17.73 0.77 8.60
N LYS A 14 17.20 1.91 9.08
CA LYS A 14 16.49 1.95 10.35
C LYS A 14 15.16 1.28 10.08
N ALA A 15 14.98 0.08 10.64
CA ALA A 15 13.67 -0.45 10.92
C ALA A 15 12.96 0.55 11.86
N HIS A 16 12.34 1.58 11.29
CA HIS A 16 11.43 2.44 12.01
C HIS A 16 10.19 1.61 12.31
N SER A 17 10.14 1.04 13.52
CA SER A 17 8.87 0.73 14.16
C SER A 17 8.16 2.06 14.39
N LEU A 18 7.44 2.54 13.37
CA LEU A 18 6.67 3.77 13.49
C LEU A 18 5.59 3.53 14.54
N PRO A 19 5.52 4.37 15.59
CA PRO A 19 4.46 4.24 16.59
C PRO A 19 3.11 4.41 15.88
N ILE A 20 2.19 3.48 16.13
CA ILE A 20 0.80 3.51 15.67
C ILE A 20 0.22 4.82 16.20
N THR A 21 0.20 5.82 15.33
CA THR A 21 -0.33 7.13 15.67
C THR A 21 -1.85 7.01 15.61
N GLU A 22 -2.52 7.40 16.69
CA GLU A 22 -3.95 7.23 16.93
C GLU A 22 -4.85 7.95 15.89
N ASN A 23 -4.25 8.67 14.93
CA ASN A 23 -4.86 9.13 13.69
C ASN A 23 -4.24 8.34 12.52
N GLY A 24 -4.74 7.12 12.31
CA GLY A 24 -4.07 6.06 11.55
C GLY A 24 -3.82 6.36 10.07
N PHE A 25 -2.60 6.78 9.76
CA PHE A 25 -2.07 6.75 8.39
C PHE A 25 -1.74 5.30 8.01
N THR A 26 -2.27 4.82 6.88
CA THR A 26 -1.85 3.52 6.33
C THR A 26 -0.43 3.65 5.77
N GLN A 27 0.52 2.88 6.30
CA GLN A 27 1.86 2.82 5.74
C GLN A 27 1.82 2.19 4.35
N TRP A 28 2.43 2.85 3.36
CA TRP A 28 2.42 2.39 1.98
C TRP A 28 3.80 1.90 1.55
N ASN A 29 3.86 0.74 0.88
CA ASN A 29 5.09 0.27 0.26
C ASN A 29 5.34 1.02 -1.06
N ASN A 30 6.43 1.79 -1.14
CA ASN A 30 6.71 2.65 -2.29
C ASN A 30 6.75 1.88 -3.61
N ASN A 31 7.34 0.68 -3.65
CA ASN A 31 7.42 -0.11 -4.87
C ASN A 31 6.03 -0.54 -5.36
N LEU A 32 5.14 -0.90 -4.44
CA LEU A 32 3.75 -1.24 -4.76
C LEU A 32 2.95 -0.01 -5.21
N LYS A 33 3.23 1.19 -4.67
CA LYS A 33 2.66 2.45 -5.18
C LYS A 33 3.07 2.71 -6.61
N GLU A 34 4.36 2.58 -6.89
CA GLU A 34 4.91 2.82 -8.21
C GLU A 34 4.39 1.80 -9.23
N ALA A 35 4.27 0.54 -8.85
CA ALA A 35 3.68 -0.49 -9.68
C ALA A 35 2.21 -0.17 -10.01
N LEU A 36 1.43 0.27 -9.01
CA LEU A 36 0.05 0.70 -9.20
C LEU A 36 -0.07 1.88 -10.17
N LEU A 37 0.83 2.86 -10.05
CA LEU A 37 0.84 4.04 -10.93
C LEU A 37 1.15 3.70 -12.39
N ARG A 38 1.96 2.66 -12.63
CA ARG A 38 2.31 2.20 -13.98
C ARG A 38 1.26 1.24 -14.57
N ALA A 39 0.40 0.65 -13.74
CA ALA A 39 -0.54 -0.36 -14.18
C ALA A 39 -1.74 0.27 -14.93
N PRO A 40 -2.17 -0.29 -16.06
CA PRO A 40 -3.36 0.17 -16.78
C PRO A 40 -4.63 -0.36 -16.11
N ILE A 41 -4.94 0.17 -14.91
CA ILE A 41 -6.11 -0.25 -14.13
C ILE A 41 -7.29 0.70 -14.29
N THR A 42 -8.49 0.13 -14.26
CA THR A 42 -9.73 0.91 -14.20
C THR A 42 -10.01 1.40 -12.78
N PHE A 43 -10.83 2.44 -12.65
CA PHE A 43 -11.23 2.97 -11.34
C PHE A 43 -11.92 1.94 -10.44
N ARG A 44 -12.65 0.97 -11.03
CA ARG A 44 -13.26 -0.14 -10.27
C ARG A 44 -12.20 -1.07 -9.67
N GLN A 45 -11.17 -1.41 -10.45
CA GLN A 45 -10.06 -2.24 -9.96
C GLN A 45 -9.26 -1.51 -8.88
N TYR A 46 -9.05 -0.20 -9.04
CA TYR A 46 -8.41 0.64 -8.02
C TYR A 46 -9.19 0.60 -6.70
N LYS A 47 -10.52 0.74 -6.72
CA LYS A 47 -11.35 0.64 -5.51
C LYS A 47 -11.20 -0.70 -4.79
N ILE A 48 -11.18 -1.80 -5.54
CA ILE A 48 -10.99 -3.14 -4.96
C ILE A 48 -9.61 -3.25 -4.32
N PHE A 49 -8.58 -2.80 -5.03
CA PHE A 49 -7.22 -2.79 -4.52
C PHE A 49 -7.07 -1.94 -3.25
N ASP A 50 -7.63 -0.74 -3.22
CA ASP A 50 -7.59 0.15 -2.06
C ASP A 50 -8.35 -0.44 -0.86
N ALA A 51 -9.47 -1.13 -1.10
CA ALA A 51 -10.19 -1.86 -0.06
C ALA A 51 -9.36 -3.02 0.53
N ILE A 52 -8.70 -3.82 -0.32
CA ILE A 52 -7.79 -4.89 0.13
C ILE A 52 -6.64 -4.31 0.95
N HIS A 53 -6.04 -3.22 0.46
CA HIS A 53 -4.94 -2.55 1.14
C HIS A 53 -5.36 -2.02 2.52
N ARG A 54 -6.57 -1.45 2.63
CA ARG A 54 -7.12 -0.96 3.89
C ARG A 54 -7.41 -2.07 4.88
N ILE A 55 -7.89 -3.23 4.45
CA ILE A 55 -8.20 -4.36 5.34
C ILE A 55 -6.92 -5.05 5.83
N THR A 56 -5.91 -5.19 4.96
CA THR A 56 -4.66 -5.89 5.27
C THR A 56 -3.65 -4.99 5.98
N ILE A 57 -3.02 -4.10 5.22
CA ILE A 57 -1.91 -3.25 5.67
C ILE A 57 -2.42 -2.13 6.59
N GLY A 58 -3.65 -1.64 6.36
CA GLY A 58 -4.30 -0.67 7.24
C GLY A 58 -4.46 -1.10 8.70
N TRP A 59 -4.38 -2.41 8.98
CA TRP A 59 -4.44 -2.99 10.33
C TRP A 59 -3.14 -3.68 10.75
N GLY A 60 -2.06 -3.56 9.95
CA GLY A 60 -0.78 -4.21 10.23
C GLY A 60 -0.82 -5.74 10.19
N LYS A 61 -1.74 -6.33 9.40
CA LYS A 61 -1.85 -7.79 9.26
C LYS A 61 -1.01 -8.30 8.09
N ASP A 62 -0.27 -9.38 8.31
CA ASP A 62 0.47 -10.08 7.25
C ASP A 62 -0.45 -10.84 6.28
N TYR A 63 -1.59 -11.31 6.78
CA TYR A 63 -2.60 -12.03 6.02
C TYR A 63 -3.99 -11.71 6.57
N ASP A 64 -4.98 -11.59 5.68
CA ASP A 64 -6.37 -11.51 6.08
C ASP A 64 -7.27 -12.32 5.14
N ARG A 65 -8.36 -12.86 5.68
CA ARG A 65 -9.39 -13.55 4.89
C ARG A 65 -10.45 -12.54 4.50
N ILE A 66 -10.42 -12.13 3.24
CA ILE A 66 -11.34 -11.15 2.69
C ILE A 66 -12.45 -11.87 1.91
N THR A 67 -13.70 -11.53 2.21
CA THR A 67 -14.88 -12.06 1.50
C THR A 67 -15.42 -11.05 0.48
N ASP A 68 -16.07 -11.55 -0.58
CA ASP A 68 -16.72 -10.71 -1.59
C ASP A 68 -17.78 -9.78 -0.99
N MET A 69 -18.43 -10.20 0.10
CA MET A 69 -19.37 -9.37 0.85
C MET A 69 -18.68 -8.15 1.46
N GLN A 70 -17.53 -8.35 2.12
CA GLN A 70 -16.75 -7.25 2.70
C GLN A 70 -16.24 -6.27 1.63
N LEU A 71 -15.77 -6.79 0.49
CA LEU A 71 -15.33 -5.95 -0.62
C LEU A 71 -16.50 -5.18 -1.24
N SER A 72 -17.66 -5.81 -1.40
CA SER A 72 -18.87 -5.18 -1.93
C SER A 72 -19.35 -4.05 -1.02
N GLU A 73 -19.39 -4.27 0.30
CA GLU A 73 -19.75 -3.26 1.29
C GLU A 73 -18.76 -2.08 1.31
N MET A 74 -17.45 -2.34 1.24
CA MET A 74 -16.43 -1.28 1.28
C MET A 74 -16.36 -0.47 -0.02
N THR A 75 -16.49 -1.12 -1.17
CA THR A 75 -16.29 -0.47 -2.48
C THR A 75 -17.59 0.09 -3.09
N GLY A 76 -18.75 -0.35 -2.57
CA GLY A 76 -20.06 -0.10 -3.15
C GLY A 76 -20.28 -0.79 -4.49
N ILE A 77 -19.40 -1.70 -4.89
CA ILE A 77 -19.51 -2.45 -6.14
C ILE A 77 -20.46 -3.64 -5.88
N HIS A 78 -21.55 -3.70 -6.63
CA HIS A 78 -22.52 -4.77 -6.50
C HIS A 78 -21.90 -6.09 -6.94
N ARG A 79 -22.14 -7.14 -6.15
CA ARG A 79 -21.79 -8.52 -6.51
C ARG A 79 -22.57 -8.95 -7.74
N THR A 80 -21.91 -9.37 -8.81
CA THR A 80 -22.60 -10.12 -9.87
C THR A 80 -22.70 -11.56 -9.36
N HIS A 81 -23.94 -12.03 -9.21
CA HIS A 81 -24.26 -13.34 -8.65
C HIS A 81 -23.79 -14.49 -9.55
#